data_AF-A0A0F7KM98-F1
#
_entry.id   AF-A0A0F7KM98-F1
#
_cell.length_a   1.000
_cell.length_b   1.000
_cell.length_c   1.000
_cell.angle_alpha   90.00
_cell.angle_beta   90.00
_cell.angle_gamma   90.00
#
_symmetry.space_group_name_H-M   'P 1'
#
loop_
_entity.id
_entity.type
_entity.pdbx_description
1 polymer ?
#
loop_
_entity_poly.entity_id
_entity_poly.type
_entity_poly.pdbx_seq_one_letter_code
_entity_poly.pdbx_strand_id
1 'polypeptide(L)'
;MKKITVLCGLAVLAACSSPESNDADAEGDASAAPSAVSAMAGSYEIVTDDGTISSFLAEDGSYIESMDGDIVSMGSWREEGGKTCFDPTTDEPPMCYTIGDIGDDGTFTATPDEGDPITVKKVD
;
A
#
# COMPACT_ATOMS: atom_id res chain seq x y z
N MET A 1 -9.62 -11.78 68.66
CA MET A 1 -8.93 -10.46 68.58
C MET A 1 -7.56 -10.67 69.21
N LYS A 2 -6.41 -10.51 68.55
CA LYS A 2 -5.91 -9.27 67.95
C LYS A 2 -4.54 -9.60 67.31
N LYS A 3 -4.46 -9.56 65.97
CA LYS A 3 -3.29 -9.15 65.13
C LYS A 3 -2.09 -10.13 65.12
N ILE A 4 -1.25 -10.32 64.10
CA ILE A 4 -0.62 -9.45 63.07
C ILE A 4 -0.17 -10.43 61.95
N THR A 5 -0.73 -10.37 60.73
CA THR A 5 -0.14 -9.76 59.51
C THR A 5 1.23 -10.29 59.05
N VAL A 6 1.18 -11.11 57.99
CA VAL A 6 1.99 -11.11 56.74
C VAL A 6 3.52 -10.92 56.86
N LEU A 7 4.27 -11.96 56.48
CA LEU A 7 5.55 -11.80 55.76
C LEU A 7 6.00 -13.10 55.05
N CYS A 8 6.36 -12.96 53.78
CA CYS A 8 7.29 -13.77 52.98
C CYS A 8 7.16 -15.30 52.93
N GLY A 9 6.83 -15.81 51.74
CA GLY A 9 7.18 -17.16 51.30
C GLY A 9 7.71 -17.12 49.87
N LEU A 10 9.04 -17.03 49.71
CA LEU A 10 9.72 -17.36 48.46
C LEU A 10 9.62 -18.88 48.24
N ALA A 11 9.01 -19.27 47.13
CA ALA A 11 9.03 -20.65 46.62
C ALA A 11 9.65 -20.67 45.22
N VAL A 12 10.96 -20.96 45.20
CA VAL A 12 11.67 -21.95 44.39
C VAL A 12 11.17 -22.26 42.95
N LEU A 13 12.05 -21.91 42.00
CA LEU A 13 12.43 -22.56 40.73
C LEU A 13 11.38 -23.31 39.90
N ALA A 14 11.10 -22.77 38.71
CA ALA A 14 11.02 -23.56 37.47
C ALA A 14 11.60 -22.72 36.32
N ALA A 15 12.75 -23.15 35.81
CA ALA A 15 13.26 -22.69 34.53
C ALA A 15 12.36 -23.24 33.43
N CYS A 16 11.59 -22.37 32.77
CA CYS A 16 11.13 -22.58 31.41
C CYS A 16 11.19 -21.22 30.72
N SER A 17 12.15 -21.12 29.80
CA SER A 17 12.20 -20.11 28.76
C SER A 17 10.88 -20.15 28.00
N SER A 18 10.08 -19.09 28.10
CA SER A 18 8.99 -18.84 27.15
C SER A 18 9.58 -18.20 25.89
N PRO A 19 9.57 -18.87 24.75
CA PRO A 19 9.01 -18.28 23.56
C PRO A 19 7.53 -18.67 23.54
N GLU A 20 6.65 -17.67 23.56
CA GLU A 20 5.30 -17.87 23.01
C GLU A 20 5.46 -18.34 21.56
N SER A 21 5.45 -19.65 21.39
CA SER A 21 5.18 -20.33 20.13
C SER A 21 3.69 -20.19 19.92
N ASN A 22 3.29 -19.23 19.08
CA ASN A 22 1.96 -19.24 18.50
C ASN A 22 1.97 -20.22 17.34
N ASP A 23 1.64 -21.46 17.66
CA ASP A 23 1.33 -22.53 16.72
C ASP A 23 0.25 -22.13 15.70
N ALA A 24 0.37 -22.81 14.57
CA ALA A 24 -0.67 -23.07 13.57
C ALA A 24 -1.06 -21.89 12.66
N ASP A 25 -0.30 -21.79 11.58
CA ASP A 25 -0.79 -22.22 10.26
C ASP A 25 -2.32 -22.20 10.09
N ALA A 26 -2.78 -21.14 9.44
CA ALA A 26 -3.78 -21.31 8.41
C ALA A 26 -3.12 -20.84 7.11
N GLU A 27 -2.57 -21.80 6.36
CA GLU A 27 -2.70 -21.80 4.90
C GLU A 27 -4.17 -21.52 4.55
N GLY A 28 -4.48 -20.23 4.44
CA GLY A 28 -5.43 -19.75 3.46
C GLY A 28 -4.63 -19.40 2.22
N ASP A 29 -4.24 -20.42 1.44
CA ASP A 29 -4.15 -20.27 -0.01
C ASP A 29 -5.58 -19.97 -0.49
N ALA A 30 -6.03 -18.76 -0.19
CA ALA A 30 -6.90 -18.08 -1.12
C ALA A 30 -5.97 -17.76 -2.27
N SER A 31 -5.94 -18.67 -3.25
CA SER A 31 -5.81 -18.27 -4.64
C SER A 31 -6.91 -17.23 -4.88
N ALA A 32 -6.65 -16.00 -4.44
CA ALA A 32 -7.30 -14.83 -4.94
C ALA A 32 -6.98 -14.89 -6.43
N ALA A 33 -8.00 -15.20 -7.23
CA ALA A 33 -7.98 -14.83 -8.64
C ALA A 33 -7.34 -13.44 -8.71
N PRO A 34 -6.35 -13.21 -9.59
CA PRO A 34 -5.61 -11.96 -9.59
C PRO A 34 -6.62 -10.84 -9.48
N SER A 35 -6.54 -10.10 -8.37
CA SER A 35 -7.42 -8.96 -8.15
C SER A 35 -7.31 -8.11 -9.42
N ALA A 36 -8.44 -7.60 -9.93
CA ALA A 36 -8.47 -6.82 -11.17
C ALA A 36 -7.41 -5.68 -11.20
N VAL A 37 -6.93 -5.30 -10.02
CA VAL A 37 -5.74 -4.49 -9.68
C VAL A 37 -4.41 -4.96 -10.32
N SER A 38 -4.35 -6.03 -11.12
CA SER A 38 -3.05 -6.52 -11.64
C SER A 38 -2.58 -5.82 -12.92
N ALA A 39 -3.49 -5.35 -13.80
CA ALA A 39 -3.10 -4.89 -15.14
C ALA A 39 -2.23 -3.61 -15.11
N MET A 40 -2.51 -2.70 -14.17
CA MET A 40 -1.79 -1.44 -13.99
C MET A 40 -0.74 -1.50 -12.86
N ALA A 41 -0.46 -2.66 -12.27
CA ALA A 41 0.62 -2.76 -11.30
C ALA A 41 2.00 -2.51 -11.98
N GLY A 42 2.93 -1.94 -11.22
CA GLY A 42 4.30 -1.62 -11.66
C GLY A 42 4.72 -0.19 -11.33
N SER A 43 5.86 0.21 -11.89
CA SER A 43 6.46 1.53 -11.67
C SER A 43 6.26 2.45 -12.86
N TYR A 44 6.11 3.73 -12.56
CA TYR A 44 5.78 4.78 -13.50
C TYR A 44 6.57 6.06 -13.21
N GLU A 45 6.83 6.81 -14.27
CA GLU A 45 7.32 8.19 -14.20
C GLU A 45 6.24 9.15 -14.69
N ILE A 46 5.97 10.18 -13.89
CA ILE A 46 5.04 11.27 -14.22
C ILE A 46 5.88 12.53 -14.32
N VAL A 47 5.88 13.16 -15.49
CA VAL A 47 6.62 14.39 -15.73
C VAL A 47 5.72 15.58 -15.39
N THR A 48 6.15 16.39 -14.42
CA THR A 48 5.49 17.64 -14.03
C THR A 48 6.44 18.83 -14.28
N ASP A 49 5.94 20.06 -14.13
CA ASP A 49 6.78 21.26 -14.21
C ASP A 49 7.80 21.36 -13.06
N ASP A 50 7.48 20.76 -11.90
CA ASP A 50 8.33 20.77 -10.70
C ASP A 50 9.39 19.67 -10.69
N GLY A 51 9.20 18.60 -11.47
CA GLY A 51 10.14 17.48 -11.51
C GLY A 51 9.52 16.20 -12.08
N THR A 52 10.15 15.07 -11.79
CA THR A 52 9.62 13.75 -12.14
C THR A 52 9.17 13.04 -10.87
N ILE A 53 7.89 12.63 -10.84
CA ILE A 53 7.35 11.80 -9.78
C ILE A 53 7.56 10.34 -10.19
N SER A 54 8.17 9.56 -9.31
CA SER A 54 8.22 8.10 -9.40
C SER A 54 7.02 7.53 -8.64
N SER A 55 6.14 6.82 -9.34
CA SER A 55 4.94 6.20 -8.77
C SER A 55 5.07 4.68 -8.86
N PHE A 56 4.85 3.98 -7.75
CA PHE A 56 4.83 2.52 -7.69
C PHE A 56 3.44 2.04 -7.27
N LEU A 57 2.81 1.22 -8.12
CA LEU A 57 1.53 0.58 -7.88
C LEU A 57 1.77 -0.91 -7.61
N ALA A 58 1.57 -1.33 -6.37
CA ALA A 58 1.67 -2.73 -5.98
C ALA A 58 0.43 -3.52 -6.41
N GLU A 59 0.61 -4.82 -6.67
CA GLU A 59 -0.48 -5.73 -7.04
C GLU A 59 -1.54 -5.91 -5.94
N ASP A 60 -1.19 -5.61 -4.68
CA ASP A 60 -2.10 -5.64 -3.54
C ASP A 60 -3.03 -4.42 -3.45
N GLY A 61 -2.87 -3.45 -4.36
CA GLY A 61 -3.64 -2.22 -4.38
C GLY A 61 -3.08 -1.11 -3.51
N SER A 62 -1.84 -1.20 -3.02
CA SER A 62 -1.14 -0.07 -2.40
C SER A 62 -0.33 0.73 -3.43
N TYR A 63 -0.17 2.04 -3.22
CA TYR A 63 0.71 2.86 -4.03
C TYR A 63 1.58 3.80 -3.19
N ILE A 64 2.75 4.16 -3.75
CA ILE A 64 3.66 5.16 -3.20
C ILE A 64 4.15 6.05 -4.33
N GLU A 65 4.13 7.36 -4.12
CA GLU A 65 4.70 8.36 -5.01
C GLU A 65 5.84 9.10 -4.32
N SER A 66 6.92 9.32 -5.05
CA SER A 66 8.09 10.04 -4.57
C SER A 66 8.60 11.04 -5.58
N MET A 67 9.14 12.15 -5.09
CA MET A 67 9.84 13.16 -5.87
C MET A 67 11.18 13.43 -5.17
N ASP A 68 12.28 13.38 -5.91
CA ASP A 68 13.64 13.59 -5.38
C ASP A 68 14.02 12.70 -4.18
N GLY A 69 13.39 11.53 -4.06
CA GLY A 69 13.61 10.56 -2.99
C GLY A 69 12.76 10.77 -1.74
N ASP A 70 11.96 11.83 -1.69
CA ASP A 70 10.97 12.07 -0.64
C ASP A 70 9.60 11.54 -1.07
N ILE A 71 8.89 10.87 -0.15
CA ILE A 71 7.52 10.42 -0.40
C ILE A 71 6.59 11.63 -0.39
N VAL A 72 5.89 11.86 -1.50
CA VAL A 72 4.95 12.98 -1.66
C VAL A 72 3.50 12.54 -1.56
N SER A 73 3.21 11.26 -1.83
CA SER A 73 1.87 10.68 -1.66
C SER A 73 1.96 9.17 -1.43
N MET A 74 0.96 8.62 -0.73
CA MET A 74 0.78 7.17 -0.58
C MET A 74 -0.68 6.86 -0.27
N GLY A 75 -1.10 5.64 -0.60
CA GLY A 75 -2.45 5.17 -0.28
C GLY A 75 -2.81 3.89 -0.99
N SER A 76 -4.09 3.77 -1.32
CA SER A 76 -4.63 2.64 -2.06
C SER A 76 -4.99 3.02 -3.47
N TRP A 77 -4.91 2.08 -4.40
CA TRP A 77 -5.35 2.26 -5.78
C TRP A 77 -6.22 1.08 -6.22
N ARG A 78 -7.11 1.34 -7.17
CA ARG A 78 -8.02 0.32 -7.71
C ARG A 78 -8.50 0.69 -9.10
N GLU A 79 -8.82 -0.31 -9.90
CA GLU A 79 -9.54 -0.11 -11.15
C GLU A 79 -11.06 -0.15 -10.90
N GLU A 80 -11.77 0.90 -11.29
CA GLU A 80 -13.23 0.98 -11.20
C GLU A 80 -13.81 1.68 -12.43
N GLY A 81 -14.80 1.06 -13.08
CA GLY A 81 -15.52 1.70 -14.19
C GLY A 81 -14.64 2.07 -15.39
N GLY A 82 -13.54 1.33 -15.63
CA GLY A 82 -12.56 1.64 -16.68
C GLY A 82 -11.61 2.80 -16.34
N LYS A 83 -11.56 3.20 -15.06
CA LYS A 83 -10.64 4.21 -14.53
C LYS A 83 -9.70 3.59 -13.52
N THR A 84 -8.54 4.20 -13.34
CA THR A 84 -7.63 3.93 -12.22
C THR A 84 -7.84 5.01 -11.17
N CYS A 85 -8.30 4.60 -9.99
CA CYS A 85 -8.62 5.49 -8.88
C CYS A 85 -7.60 5.35 -7.76
N PHE A 86 -7.13 6.49 -7.25
CA PHE A 86 -6.19 6.62 -6.16
C PHE A 86 -6.89 7.23 -4.95
N ASP A 87 -6.76 6.57 -3.81
CA ASP A 87 -7.31 6.98 -2.51
C ASP A 87 -6.14 7.24 -1.57
N PRO A 88 -5.73 8.51 -1.39
CA PRO A 88 -4.60 8.86 -0.54
C PRO A 88 -4.93 8.58 0.93
N THR A 89 -3.89 8.33 1.74
CA THR A 89 -4.07 8.19 3.20
C THR A 89 -4.40 9.51 3.92
N THR A 90 -4.35 10.64 3.21
CA THR A 90 -4.77 11.96 3.69
C THR A 90 -6.31 12.05 3.71
N ASP A 91 -6.86 13.17 4.19
CA ASP A 91 -8.32 13.43 4.17
C ASP A 91 -8.81 13.89 2.78
N GLU A 92 -7.97 13.78 1.74
CA GLU A 92 -8.31 14.19 0.38
C GLU A 92 -9.22 13.15 -0.28
N PRO A 93 -10.19 13.59 -1.10
CA PRO A 93 -11.06 12.65 -1.81
C PRO A 93 -10.26 11.82 -2.83
N PRO A 94 -10.74 10.61 -3.17
CA PRO A 94 -10.09 9.80 -4.18
C PRO A 94 -10.14 10.48 -5.55
N MET A 95 -9.06 10.32 -6.32
CA MET A 95 -8.91 10.85 -7.67
C MET A 95 -8.89 9.72 -8.69
N CYS A 96 -9.74 9.80 -9.71
CA CYS A 96 -9.86 8.78 -10.74
C CYS A 96 -9.40 9.29 -12.10
N TYR A 97 -8.66 8.44 -12.82
CA TYR A 97 -8.09 8.75 -14.12
C TYR A 97 -8.60 7.78 -15.18
N THR A 98 -9.02 8.34 -16.31
CA THR A 98 -9.24 7.58 -17.54
C THR A 98 -7.88 7.38 -18.21
N ILE A 99 -7.49 6.13 -18.41
CA ILE A 99 -6.20 5.78 -19.02
C ILE A 99 -6.39 5.67 -20.54
N GLY A 100 -5.62 6.43 -21.30
CA GLY A 100 -5.59 6.36 -22.76
C GLY A 100 -4.83 5.13 -23.28
N ASP A 101 -4.72 5.02 -24.60
CA ASP A 101 -3.89 3.98 -25.22
C ASP A 101 -2.43 4.10 -24.75
N ILE A 102 -1.84 2.95 -24.41
CA ILE A 102 -0.42 2.85 -24.05
C ILE A 102 0.40 2.67 -25.32
N GLY A 103 1.32 3.60 -25.56
CA GLY A 103 2.25 3.55 -26.68
C GLY A 103 3.25 2.40 -26.56
N ASP A 104 3.91 2.06 -27.68
CA ASP A 104 4.95 1.02 -27.72
C ASP A 104 6.14 1.30 -26.77
N ASP A 105 6.35 2.56 -26.40
CA ASP A 105 7.37 3.02 -25.45
C ASP A 105 6.89 3.07 -23.98
N GLY A 106 5.67 2.59 -23.72
CA GLY A 106 5.05 2.58 -22.40
C GLY A 106 4.47 3.93 -21.96
N THR A 107 4.45 4.94 -22.83
CA THR A 107 3.87 6.25 -22.54
C THR A 107 2.37 6.28 -22.81
N PHE A 108 1.60 6.90 -21.93
CA PHE A 108 0.16 7.08 -22.07
C PHE A 108 -0.31 8.39 -21.42
N THR A 109 -1.53 8.79 -21.77
CA THR A 109 -2.20 9.94 -21.15
C THR A 109 -3.17 9.45 -20.09
N ALA A 110 -3.07 9.99 -18.87
CA ALA A 110 -4.04 9.78 -17.81
C ALA A 110 -4.88 11.06 -17.65
N THR A 111 -6.19 10.95 -17.83
CA THR A 111 -7.12 12.09 -17.78
C THR A 111 -7.94 12.05 -16.50
N PRO A 112 -7.73 12.98 -15.54
CA PRO A 112 -8.54 13.02 -14.32
C PRO A 112 -9.99 13.41 -14.64
N ASP A 113 -10.90 13.16 -13.71
CA ASP A 113 -12.29 13.63 -13.82
C ASP A 113 -12.39 15.17 -13.77
N GLU A 114 -11.46 15.82 -13.05
CA GLU A 114 -11.30 17.27 -12.98
C GLU A 114 -9.82 17.66 -13.09
N GLY A 115 -9.51 18.69 -13.88
CA GLY A 115 -8.14 19.16 -14.13
C GLY A 115 -7.61 18.80 -15.51
N ASP A 116 -6.34 19.09 -15.73
CA ASP A 116 -5.65 18.83 -17.00
C ASP A 116 -5.12 17.38 -17.07
N PRO A 117 -5.12 16.75 -18.26
CA PRO A 117 -4.54 15.42 -18.43
C PRO A 117 -3.03 15.45 -18.21
N ILE A 118 -2.51 14.36 -17.64
CA ILE A 118 -1.08 14.16 -17.39
C ILE A 118 -0.49 13.09 -18.30
N THR A 119 0.81 13.21 -18.59
CA THR A 119 1.56 12.19 -19.33
C THR A 119 2.30 11.30 -18.34
N VAL A 120 2.12 10.00 -18.49
CA VAL A 120 2.71 8.98 -17.62
C VAL A 120 3.49 8.01 -18.49
N LYS A 121 4.61 7.51 -17.98
CA LYS A 121 5.41 6.49 -18.64
C LYS A 121 5.61 5.30 -17.71
N LYS A 122 5.29 4.10 -18.18
CA LYS A 122 5.66 2.87 -17.48
C LYS A 122 7.17 2.62 -17.62
N VAL A 123 7.84 2.24 -16.54
CA VAL A 123 9.31 2.05 -16.52
C VAL A 123 9.76 0.61 -16.23
N ASP A 124 8.82 -0.31 -15.99
CA ASP A 124 9.05 -1.76 -15.84
C ASP A 124 8.63 -2.56 -17.08
#